data_AF-A0A7Y5L1R6-F1
#
_entry.id   AF-A0A7Y5L1R6-F1
#
_cell.length_a   1.000
_cell.length_b   1.000
_cell.length_c   1.000
_cell.angle_alpha   90.00
_cell.angle_beta   90.00
_cell.angle_gamma   90.00
#
_symmetry.space_group_name_H-M   'P 1'
#
loop_
_entity.id
_entity.type
_entity.pdbx_description
1 polymer ?
#
loop_
_entity_poly.entity_id
_entity_poly.type
_entity_poly.pdbx_seq_one_letter_code
_entity_poly.pdbx_strand_id
1 'polypeptide(L)' 'MIPWFKDAVNGFSVQDTLIQITMHTHYHRGQNAARFRELEGTPELTDYIVWVYKGMP' A
#
# COMPACT_ATOMS: atom_id res chain seq x y z
N MET A 1 5.72 8.10 21.21
CA MET A 1 5.63 8.79 19.90
C MET A 1 7.03 9.25 19.52
N ILE A 2 7.46 8.98 18.29
CA ILE A 2 8.82 9.24 17.81
C ILE A 2 9.10 10.77 17.79
N PRO A 3 10.19 11.28 18.40
CA PRO A 3 10.38 12.73 18.62
C PRO A 3 10.34 13.60 17.36
N TRP A 4 10.88 13.13 16.24
CA TRP A 4 10.89 13.87 14.97
C TRP A 4 9.58 13.77 14.17
N PHE A 5 8.60 13.02 14.66
CA PHE A 5 7.31 12.87 13.99
C PHE A 5 6.33 13.99 14.36
N LYS A 6 6.55 14.68 15.49
CA LYS A 6 5.63 15.69 16.02
C LYS A 6 5.45 16.90 15.10
N ASP A 7 6.52 17.34 14.44
CA ASP A 7 6.49 18.52 13.56
C ASP A 7 6.00 18.19 12.15
N ALA A 8 6.01 16.90 11.77
CA ALA A 8 5.67 16.45 10.42
C ALA A 8 4.15 16.38 10.18
N VAL A 9 3.36 16.09 11.21
CA VAL A 9 1.91 15.83 11.05
C VAL A 9 1.13 17.07 10.57
N ASN A 10 1.64 18.28 10.85
CA ASN A 10 0.98 19.53 10.48
C ASN A 10 1.34 20.04 9.06
N GLY A 11 2.26 19.36 8.36
CA GLY A 11 2.81 19.83 7.08
C GLY A 11 2.28 19.11 5.83
N PHE A 12 1.51 18.04 5.98
CA PHE A 12 1.04 17.23 4.86
C PHE A 12 -0.39 17.57 4.47
N SER A 13 -0.64 17.67 3.17
CA SER A 13 -1.99 17.82 2.64
C SER A 13 -2.78 16.51 2.73
N VAL A 14 -4.10 16.61 2.54
CA VAL A 14 -4.96 15.43 2.36
C VAL A 14 -4.47 14.58 1.19
N GLN A 15 -4.00 15.22 0.10
CA GLN A 15 -3.45 14.53 -1.06
C GLN A 15 -2.20 13.71 -0.70
N ASP A 16 -1.25 14.30 0.04
CA ASP A 16 -0.04 13.59 0.49
C ASP A 16 -0.40 12.38 1.35
N THR A 17 -1.40 12.54 2.22
CA THR A 17 -1.89 11.46 3.09
C THR A 17 -2.51 10.32 2.28
N LEU A 18 -3.33 10.61 1.27
CA LEU A 18 -3.94 9.60 0.39
C LEU A 18 -2.88 8.85 -0.44
N ILE A 19 -1.87 9.57 -0.93
CA ILE A 19 -0.72 8.96 -1.63
C ILE A 19 0.03 8.05 -0.66
N GLN A 20 0.33 8.51 0.56
CA GLN A 20 1.04 7.71 1.55
C GLN A 20 0.27 6.43 1.90
N ILE A 21 -1.05 6.49 2.08
CA ILE A 21 -1.88 5.32 2.36
C ILE A 21 -1.77 4.31 1.21
N THR A 22 -1.88 4.78 -0.04
CA THR A 22 -1.81 3.93 -1.24
C THR A 22 -0.44 3.27 -1.37
N MET A 23 0.63 4.06 -1.26
CA MET A 23 2.01 3.59 -1.38
C MET A 23 2.39 2.62 -0.26
N HIS A 24 2.05 2.95 0.99
CA HIS A 24 2.37 2.12 2.15
C HIS A 24 1.64 0.77 2.10
N THR A 25 0.38 0.78 1.69
CA THR A 25 -0.39 -0.46 1.50
C THR A 25 0.20 -1.29 0.36
N HIS A 26 0.56 -0.68 -0.76
CA HIS A 26 1.18 -1.38 -1.89
C HIS A 26 2.54 -1.99 -1.50
N TYR A 27 3.37 -1.28 -0.73
CA TYR A 27 4.64 -1.78 -0.22
C TYR A 27 4.48 -3.06 0.61
N HIS A 28 3.56 -3.05 1.58
CA HIS A 28 3.30 -4.23 2.41
C HIS A 28 2.70 -5.40 1.62
N ARG A 29 1.84 -5.13 0.62
CA ARG A 29 1.36 -6.17 -0.30
C ARG A 29 2.51 -6.82 -1.06
N GLY A 30 3.48 -6.04 -1.53
CA GLY A 30 4.69 -6.56 -2.17
C GLY A 30 5.52 -7.46 -1.26
N GLN A 31 5.74 -7.03 -0.02
CA GLN A 31 6.46 -7.84 0.99
C GLN A 31 5.74 -9.17 1.27
N ASN A 32 4.41 -9.12 1.45
CA ASN A 32 3.61 -10.32 1.70
C ASN A 32 3.61 -11.24 0.47
N ALA A 33 3.46 -10.70 -0.74
CA ALA A 33 3.49 -11.49 -1.96
C ALA A 33 4.83 -12.20 -2.17
N ALA A 34 5.95 -11.52 -1.88
CA ALA A 34 7.27 -12.14 -1.89
C ALA A 34 7.35 -13.29 -0.88
N ARG A 35 6.91 -13.06 0.36
CA ARG A 35 6.91 -14.09 1.41
C ARG A 35 6.01 -15.28 1.07
N PHE A 36 4.87 -15.06 0.44
CA PHE A 36 3.99 -16.13 -0.04
C PHE A 36 4.70 -17.03 -1.06
N ARG A 37 5.46 -16.44 -1.99
CA ARG A 37 6.22 -17.20 -3.00
C ARG A 37 7.33 -18.04 -2.37
N GLU A 38 8.01 -17.51 -1.35
CA GLU A 38 9.03 -18.26 -0.59
C GLU A 38 8.45 -19.50 0.12
N LEU A 39 7.16 -19.45 0.46
CA LEU A 39 6.42 -20.55 1.07
C LEU A 39 5.69 -21.42 0.03
N GLU A 40 6.10 -21.35 -1.24
CA GLU A 40 5.52 -22.08 -2.38
C GLU A 40 4.04 -21.75 -2.65
N GLY A 41 3.54 -20.64 -2.10
CA GLY A 41 2.19 -20.13 -2.32
C GLY A 41 2.07 -19.26 -3.57
N THR A 42 0.84 -19.15 -4.08
CA THR A 42 0.50 -18.19 -5.14
C THR A 42 -0.21 -16.98 -4.52
N PRO A 43 0.40 -15.78 -4.51
CA PRO A 43 -0.24 -14.58 -3.99
C PRO A 43 -1.35 -14.09 -4.93
N GLU A 44 -2.38 -13.49 -4.33
CA GLU A 44 -3.51 -12.90 -5.03
C GLU A 44 -3.09 -11.71 -5.92
N LEU A 45 -3.83 -11.50 -7.02
CA LEU A 45 -3.64 -10.38 -7.93
C LEU A 45 -4.23 -9.11 -7.30
N THR A 46 -3.40 -8.07 -7.14
CA THR A 46 -3.80 -6.82 -6.46
C THR A 46 -3.74 -5.58 -7.35
N ASP A 47 -3.54 -5.78 -8.65
CA ASP A 47 -3.42 -4.73 -9.65
C ASP A 47 -4.71 -3.94 -9.83
N TYR A 48 -4.63 -2.63 -9.58
CA TYR A 48 -5.76 -1.71 -9.72
C TYR A 48 -6.37 -1.75 -11.13
N ILE A 49 -5.53 -1.80 -12.18
CA ILE A 49 -6.00 -1.82 -13.58
C ILE A 49 -6.84 -3.06 -13.88
N VAL A 50 -6.52 -4.20 -13.26
CA VAL A 50 -7.28 -5.44 -13.44
C VAL A 50 -8.62 -5.36 -12.71
N TRP A 51 -8.66 -4.75 -11.53
CA TRP A 51 -9.91 -4.51 -10.81
C TRP A 51 -10.86 -3.58 -11.58
N VAL A 52 -10.32 -2.50 -12.17
CA VAL A 52 -11.06 -1.60 -13.05
C VAL A 52 -11.58 -2.33 -14.28
N TYR A 53 -10.72 -3.11 -14.94
CA TYR A 53 -11.10 -3.91 -16.11
C TYR A 53 -12.22 -4.91 -15.81
N LYS A 54 -12.21 -5.52 -14.62
CA LYS A 54 -13.26 -6.44 -14.16
C LYS A 54 -14.56 -5.75 -13.75
N GLY A 55 -14.65 -4.43 -13.93
CA GLY A 55 -15.87 -3.67 -13.77
C GLY A 55 -16.28 -3.48 -12.32
N MET A 56 -15.31 -3.25 -11.42
CA MET A 56 -15.46 -2.81 -10.01
C MET A 56 -16.86 -3.07 -9.42
N PRO A 57 -17.07 -4.08 -8.56
CA PRO A 57 -18.38 -4.30 -7.95
C PRO A 57 -18.93 -3.04 -7.26
#